data_AF-A0A382ECS8-F1
#
_entry.id   AF-A0A382ECS8-F1
#
_cell.length_a   1.000
_cell.length_b   1.000
_cell.length_c   1.000
_cell.angle_alpha   90.00
_cell.angle_beta   90.00
_cell.angle_gamma   90.00
#
_symmetry.space_group_name_H-M   'P 1'
#
loop_
_entity.id
_entity.type
_entity.pdbx_description
1 polymer ?
#
loop_
_entity_poly.entity_id
_entity_poly.type
_entity_poly.pdbx_seq_one_letter_code
_entity_poly.pdbx_strand_id
1 'polypeptide(L)' 'MKRRALLSVSDKRGIEGFAKALCDAGWKILSTGGTAQVI' A
#
# COMPACT_ATOMS: atom_id res chain seq x y z
N MET A 1 -1.80 -15.02 11.87
CA MET A 1 -1.15 -13.69 11.95
C MET A 1 -1.30 -12.98 10.61
N LYS A 2 -1.72 -11.70 10.56
CA LYS A 2 -1.77 -10.94 9.30
C LYS A 2 -0.36 -10.50 8.89
N ARG A 3 0.04 -10.82 7.66
CA ARG A 3 1.30 -10.36 7.06
C ARG A 3 1.23 -8.85 6.78
N ARG A 4 2.36 -8.15 6.86
CA ARG A 4 2.42 -6.68 6.73
C ARG A 4 3.32 -6.29 5.55
N ALA A 5 2.90 -5.27 4.79
CA ALA A 5 3.65 -4.71 3.67
C ALA A 5 3.91 -3.21 3.92
N LEU A 6 5.14 -2.74 3.70
CA LEU A 6 5.50 -1.32 3.78
C LEU A 6 5.52 -0.72 2.38
N LEU A 7 4.71 0.31 2.13
CA LEU A 7 4.70 1.05 0.86
C LEU A 7 5.21 2.47 1.10
N SER A 8 6.30 2.84 0.43
CA SER A 8 6.89 4.18 0.46
C SER A 8 7.58 4.44 -0.87
N VAL A 9 6.94 5.21 -1.75
CA VAL A 9 7.42 5.45 -3.12
C VAL A 9 7.35 6.93 -3.48
N SER A 10 8.29 7.37 -4.32
CA SER A 10 8.30 8.75 -4.84
C SER A 10 7.30 8.93 -5.98
N ASP A 11 7.24 7.95 -6.91
CA ASP A 11 6.27 7.91 -8.00
C ASP A 11 5.06 7.06 -7.60
N LYS A 12 3.87 7.66 -7.62
CA LYS A 12 2.62 7.02 -7.18
C LYS A 12 1.79 6.45 -8.32
N ARG A 13 2.27 6.52 -9.57
CA ARG A 13 1.54 5.96 -10.71
C ARG A 13 1.23 4.48 -10.47
N GLY A 14 -0.06 4.14 -10.46
CA GLY A 14 -0.55 2.76 -10.31
C GLY A 14 -0.52 2.18 -8.90
N ILE A 15 -0.15 2.94 -7.87
CA ILE A 15 0.00 2.37 -6.52
C ILE A 15 -1.33 2.00 -5.85
N GLU A 16 -2.41 2.70 -6.17
CA GLU A 16 -3.77 2.42 -5.67
C GLU A 16 -4.20 0.98 -5.97
N GLY A 17 -4.06 0.55 -7.23
CA GLY A 17 -4.44 -0.79 -7.65
C GLY A 17 -3.59 -1.87 -6.99
N PHE A 18 -2.28 -1.61 -6.83
CA PHE A 18 -1.37 -2.51 -6.14
C PHE A 18 -1.71 -2.65 -4.64
N ALA A 19 -1.96 -1.52 -3.97
CA ALA A 19 -2.35 -1.49 -2.57
C ALA A 19 -3.69 -2.23 -2.35
N LYS A 20 -4.67 -2.01 -3.23
CA LYS A 20 -5.94 -2.73 -3.20
C LYS A 20 -5.74 -4.23 -3.32
N ALA A 21 -4.95 -4.70 -4.28
CA ALA A 21 -4.67 -6.12 -4.47
C ALA A 21 -4.00 -6.76 -3.24
N LEU A 22 -3.09 -6.04 -2.57
CA LEU A 22 -2.47 -6.50 -1.32
C LEU A 22 -3.50 -6.64 -0.18
N CYS A 23 -4.37 -5.66 -0.02
CA CYS A 23 -5.45 -5.70 0.96
C CYS A 23 -6.42 -6.86 0.69
N ASP A 24 -6.81 -7.05 -0.57
CA ASP A 24 -7.69 -8.15 -1.00
C ASP A 24 -7.02 -9.52 -0.76
N ALA A 25 -5.69 -9.60 -0.88
CA ALA A 25 -4.90 -10.78 -0.52
C ALA A 25 -4.64 -10.95 0.99
N GLY A 26 -5.24 -10.11 1.85
CA GLY A 26 -5.19 -10.24 3.31
C GLY A 26 -3.99 -9.58 3.99
N TRP A 27 -3.23 -8.75 3.28
CA TRP A 27 -2.11 -7.99 3.85
C TRP A 27 -2.59 -6.76 4.60
N LYS A 28 -1.83 -6.37 5.64
CA LYS A 28 -1.95 -5.05 6.27
C LYS A 28 -0.89 -4.12 5.69
N ILE A 29 -1.30 -3.04 5.04
CA ILE A 29 -0.37 -2.03 4.55
C ILE A 29 0.02 -1.07 5.67
N LEU A 30 1.30 -0.72 5.70
CA LEU A 30 1.86 0.39 6.46
C LEU A 30 2.40 1.39 5.44
N SER A 31 2.01 2.65 5.57
CA SER A 31 2.52 3.73 4.73
C SER A 31 2.41 5.06 5.48
N THR A 32 3.19 6.05 5.06
CA THR A 32 3.16 7.41 5.61
C THR A 32 3.29 8.43 4.48
N GLY A 33 3.07 9.71 4.82
CA GLY A 33 3.28 10.84 3.91
C GLY A 33 2.47 10.73 2.61
N GLY A 34 3.06 11.16 1.51
CA GLY A 34 2.38 11.22 0.22
C GLY A 34 2.03 9.86 -0.39
N THR A 35 2.60 8.74 0.09
CA THR A 35 2.16 7.41 -0.35
C THR A 35 0.86 7.02 0.36
N ALA A 36 0.74 7.29 1.66
CA ALA A 36 -0.47 7.00 2.44
C ALA A 36 -1.70 7.84 2.01
N GLN A 37 -1.49 9.00 1.39
CA GLN A 37 -2.57 9.86 0.91
C GLN A 37 -3.27 9.32 -0.36
N VAL A 38 -2.65 8.34 -1.03
CA VAL A 38 -3.10 7.84 -2.34
C VAL A 38 -3.32 6.33 -2.35
N ILE A 39 -3.39 5.65 -1.20
CA ILE A 39 -3.66 4.20 -1.13
C ILE A 39 -4.73 3.85 -0.11
#